data_AF-A0ABD4A6R1-F1
#
_entry.id   AF-A0ABD4A6R1-F1
#
_cell.length_a   1.000
_cell.length_b   1.000
_cell.length_c   1.000
_cell.angle_alpha   90.00
_cell.angle_beta   90.00
_cell.angle_gamma   90.00
#
_symmetry.space_group_name_H-M   'P 1'
#
loop_
_entity.id
_entity.type
_entity.pdbx_description
1 polymer ?
#
loop_
_entity_poly.entity_id
_entity_poly.type
_entity_poly.pdbx_seq_one_letter_code
_entity_poly.pdbx_strand_id
1 'polypeptide(L)'
;MGQTIKNQLKNDPSVFLIKHNEKTESHYIKKEVNVTFKTLPSTKEIKRITQEINGTIIKKLNSTIVFRSNTLSTKELIEYFNRQAMIEFAEPNYLNLQNQIGLPNDLLYREQYQWNLSAIQAEAGWDITKGDEHIIIAVIDTGVDLDHPDLRRRITNGYNVLLNNNFPDDDNGHGTHVAGIIASETNNHEGVAGITWYNKIMPIKAMGAEGHGTTFDIAKGIFGQWIMEPMSLI
;
A
#
# COMPACT_ATOMS: atom_id res chain seq x y z
N MET A 1 4.59 -5.63 -1.22
CA MET A 1 4.09 -6.99 -1.54
C MET A 1 4.02 -7.25 -3.05
N GLY A 2 3.66 -6.26 -3.90
CA GLY A 2 3.65 -6.41 -5.37
C GLY A 2 4.99 -6.82 -6.03
N GLN A 3 6.13 -6.31 -5.55
CA GLN A 3 7.46 -6.74 -6.04
C GLN A 3 7.72 -8.22 -5.70
N THR A 4 7.29 -8.67 -4.52
CA THR A 4 7.40 -10.06 -4.05
C THR A 4 6.56 -11.00 -4.92
N ILE A 5 5.31 -10.61 -5.25
CA ILE A 5 4.44 -11.39 -6.14
C ILE A 5 4.99 -11.41 -7.56
N LYS A 6 5.50 -10.28 -8.09
CA LYS A 6 6.19 -10.26 -9.39
C LYS A 6 7.40 -11.18 -9.40
N ASN A 7 8.20 -11.19 -8.34
CA ASN A 7 9.35 -12.09 -8.22
C ASN A 7 8.92 -13.57 -8.09
N GLN A 8 7.84 -13.85 -7.35
CA GLN A 8 7.27 -15.20 -7.26
C GLN A 8 6.77 -15.67 -8.63
N LEU A 9 6.04 -14.83 -9.37
CA LEU A 9 5.53 -15.15 -10.71
C LEU A 9 6.66 -15.30 -11.74
N LYS A 10 7.74 -14.53 -11.63
CA LYS A 10 8.95 -14.70 -12.46
C LYS A 10 9.59 -16.07 -12.25
N ASN A 11 9.47 -16.63 -11.06
CA ASN A 11 10.02 -17.93 -10.70
C ASN A 11 9.00 -19.07 -10.87
N ASP A 12 7.74 -18.78 -11.20
CA ASP A 12 6.70 -19.80 -11.41
C ASP A 12 6.87 -20.45 -12.80
N PRO A 13 7.11 -21.78 -12.87
CA PRO A 13 7.34 -22.46 -14.14
C PRO A 13 6.10 -22.45 -15.05
N SER A 14 4.89 -22.26 -14.51
CA SER A 14 3.63 -22.18 -15.26
C SER A 14 3.37 -20.79 -15.86
N VAL A 15 4.17 -19.79 -15.53
CA VAL A 15 3.99 -18.40 -15.98
C VAL A 15 5.04 -18.04 -17.04
N PHE A 16 4.61 -17.28 -18.05
CA PHE A 16 5.50 -16.70 -19.05
C PHE A 16 5.52 -15.17 -18.92
N LEU A 17 6.72 -14.59 -19.03
CA LEU A 17 6.96 -13.16 -18.98
C LEU A 17 7.19 -12.61 -20.40
N ILE A 18 6.38 -11.65 -20.82
CA ILE A 18 6.64 -10.82 -22.00
C ILE A 18 7.13 -9.46 -21.54
N LYS A 19 8.29 -9.02 -22.04
CA LYS A 19 8.74 -7.63 -21.92
C LYS A 19 8.30 -6.87 -23.16
N HIS A 20 7.53 -5.79 -22.98
CA HIS A 20 7.11 -4.90 -24.07
C HIS A 20 8.13 -3.79 -24.32
N ASN A 21 8.83 -3.35 -23.27
CA ASN A 21 10.00 -2.47 -23.32
C ASN A 21 10.80 -2.61 -22.01
N GLU A 22 11.79 -1.75 -21.78
CA GLU A 22 12.62 -1.78 -20.55
C GLU A 22 11.83 -1.57 -19.25
N LYS A 23 10.64 -0.96 -19.32
CA LYS A 23 9.82 -0.54 -18.17
C LYS A 23 8.52 -1.32 -18.00
N THR A 24 8.00 -1.95 -19.04
CA THR A 24 6.69 -2.61 -19.03
C THR A 24 6.78 -4.08 -19.39
N GLU A 25 6.21 -4.92 -18.52
CA GLU A 25 6.16 -6.37 -18.66
C GLU A 25 4.73 -6.89 -18.39
N SER A 26 4.33 -7.95 -19.10
CA SER A 26 3.08 -8.68 -18.87
C SER A 26 3.39 -10.14 -18.54
N HIS A 27 2.51 -10.75 -17.77
CA HIS A 27 2.59 -12.17 -17.40
C HIS A 27 1.35 -12.89 -17.91
N TYR A 28 1.48 -14.12 -18.39
CA TYR A 28 0.35 -14.97 -18.74
C TYR A 28 0.60 -16.42 -18.33
N ILE A 29 -0.47 -17.20 -18.15
CA ILE A 29 -0.38 -18.62 -17.82
C ILE A 29 -0.01 -19.40 -19.09
N LYS A 30 1.12 -20.13 -19.05
CA LYS A 30 1.58 -20.97 -20.16
C LYS A 30 0.53 -22.00 -20.53
N LYS A 31 0.40 -22.20 -21.85
CA LYS A 31 -0.53 -23.16 -22.47
C LYS A 31 -2.01 -22.88 -22.19
N GLU A 32 -2.34 -21.68 -21.70
CA GLU A 32 -3.73 -21.19 -21.60
C GLU A 32 -4.01 -20.06 -22.59
N VAL A 33 -5.21 -20.11 -23.18
CA VAL A 33 -5.72 -19.07 -24.08
C VAL A 33 -7.17 -18.73 -23.74
N ASN A 34 -7.47 -17.44 -23.77
CA ASN A 34 -8.83 -16.92 -23.76
C ASN A 34 -9.32 -16.88 -25.21
N VAL A 35 -10.45 -17.54 -25.48
CA VAL A 35 -10.99 -17.67 -26.84
C VAL A 35 -12.41 -17.19 -26.85
N THR A 36 -12.68 -16.12 -27.60
CA THR A 36 -14.02 -15.57 -27.81
C THR A 36 -14.54 -16.03 -29.15
N PHE A 37 -15.75 -16.60 -29.15
CA PHE A 37 -16.41 -17.14 -30.32
C PHE A 37 -17.46 -16.15 -30.85
N LYS A 38 -17.53 -15.99 -32.17
CA LYS A 38 -18.59 -15.19 -32.83
C LYS A 38 -19.97 -15.75 -32.52
N THR A 39 -20.05 -17.08 -32.41
CA THR A 39 -21.24 -17.84 -32.03
C THR A 39 -20.84 -18.93 -31.05
N LEU A 40 -21.58 -19.07 -29.96
CA LEU A 40 -21.34 -20.08 -28.92
C LEU A 40 -21.17 -21.48 -29.54
N PRO A 41 -20.03 -22.17 -29.30
CA PRO A 41 -19.79 -23.49 -29.84
C PRO A 41 -20.68 -24.53 -29.16
N SER A 42 -21.19 -25.47 -29.95
CA SER A 42 -21.93 -26.63 -29.46
C SER A 42 -21.04 -27.56 -28.61
N THR A 43 -21.66 -28.40 -27.79
CA THR A 43 -20.94 -29.39 -26.98
C THR A 43 -20.08 -30.34 -27.84
N LYS A 44 -20.52 -30.63 -29.07
CA LYS A 44 -19.77 -31.48 -30.02
C LYS A 44 -18.50 -30.77 -30.52
N GLU A 45 -18.61 -29.49 -30.84
CA GLU A 45 -17.46 -28.68 -31.27
C GLU A 45 -16.46 -28.48 -30.14
N ILE A 46 -16.94 -28.19 -28.93
CA ILE A 46 -16.09 -28.10 -27.75
C ILE A 46 -15.31 -29.40 -27.55
N LYS A 47 -15.97 -30.56 -27.62
CA LYS A 47 -15.30 -31.86 -27.49
C LYS A 47 -14.21 -32.06 -28.56
N ARG A 48 -14.53 -31.73 -29.83
CA ARG A 48 -13.57 -31.80 -30.94
C ARG A 48 -12.34 -30.92 -30.65
N ILE A 49 -12.56 -29.66 -30.29
CA ILE A 49 -11.50 -28.70 -29.96
C ILE A 49 -10.62 -29.25 -28.84
N THR A 50 -11.20 -29.71 -27.73
CA THR A 50 -10.43 -30.25 -26.59
C THR A 50 -9.61 -31.48 -26.96
N GLN A 51 -10.08 -32.31 -27.88
CA GLN A 51 -9.34 -33.48 -28.37
C GLN A 51 -8.17 -33.06 -29.28
N GLU A 52 -8.41 -32.15 -30.22
CA GLU A 52 -7.39 -31.67 -31.17
C GLU A 52 -6.23 -30.95 -30.48
N ILE A 53 -6.54 -30.15 -29.46
CA ILE A 53 -5.51 -29.44 -28.70
C ILE A 53 -4.91 -30.28 -27.57
N ASN A 54 -5.35 -31.54 -27.40
CA ASN A 54 -5.05 -32.38 -26.23
C ASN A 54 -5.15 -31.58 -24.91
N GLY A 55 -6.34 -31.05 -24.66
CA GLY A 55 -6.55 -30.04 -23.63
C GLY A 55 -7.89 -30.13 -22.92
N THR A 56 -8.07 -29.18 -22.01
CA THR A 56 -9.24 -29.10 -21.13
C THR A 56 -9.80 -27.69 -21.12
N ILE A 57 -11.06 -27.57 -20.69
CA ILE A 57 -11.67 -26.27 -20.41
C ILE A 57 -11.39 -25.93 -18.96
N ILE A 58 -10.91 -24.72 -18.73
CA ILE A 58 -10.63 -24.19 -17.39
C ILE A 58 -11.85 -23.41 -16.87
N LYS A 59 -12.35 -22.46 -17.66
CA LYS A 59 -13.47 -21.57 -17.31
C LYS A 59 -14.29 -21.18 -18.54
N LYS A 60 -15.54 -20.75 -18.33
CA LYS A 60 -16.44 -20.23 -19.38
C LYS A 60 -17.13 -18.97 -18.88
N LEU A 61 -17.30 -17.99 -19.77
CA LEU A 61 -18.07 -16.77 -19.54
C LEU A 61 -18.66 -16.28 -20.86
N ASN A 62 -19.99 -16.30 -21.00
CA ASN A 62 -20.68 -15.93 -22.24
C ASN A 62 -20.08 -16.66 -23.45
N SER A 63 -19.70 -15.93 -24.51
CA SER A 63 -19.04 -16.46 -25.70
C SER A 63 -17.53 -16.71 -25.54
N THR A 64 -16.97 -16.55 -24.34
CA THR A 64 -15.54 -16.73 -24.06
C THR A 64 -15.28 -18.01 -23.28
N ILE A 65 -14.29 -18.78 -23.72
CA ILE A 65 -13.85 -20.01 -23.06
C ILE A 65 -12.33 -19.98 -22.88
N VAL A 66 -11.88 -20.38 -21.68
CA VAL A 66 -10.46 -20.56 -21.38
C VAL A 66 -10.09 -22.02 -21.64
N PHE A 67 -9.18 -22.25 -22.59
CA PHE A 67 -8.65 -23.57 -22.90
C PHE A 67 -7.23 -23.71 -22.39
N ARG A 68 -6.89 -24.90 -21.87
CA ARG A 68 -5.51 -25.28 -21.53
C ARG A 68 -5.09 -26.50 -22.35
N SER A 69 -3.94 -26.44 -23.01
CA SER A 69 -3.34 -27.61 -23.68
C SER A 69 -2.28 -28.27 -22.82
N ASN A 70 -2.16 -29.59 -22.92
CA ASN A 70 -1.06 -30.33 -22.32
C ASN A 70 0.20 -30.30 -23.21
N THR A 71 0.02 -30.19 -24.53
CA THR A 71 1.10 -30.35 -25.52
C THR A 71 1.49 -29.06 -26.23
N LEU A 72 0.52 -28.23 -26.60
CA LEU A 72 0.76 -27.01 -27.37
C LEU A 72 1.20 -25.85 -26.48
N SER A 73 2.12 -25.02 -26.98
CA SER A 73 2.45 -23.72 -26.40
C SER A 73 1.29 -22.72 -26.57
N THR A 74 1.30 -21.64 -25.77
CA THR A 74 0.31 -20.57 -25.91
C THR A 74 0.29 -19.97 -27.33
N LYS A 75 1.45 -19.83 -27.97
CA LYS A 75 1.55 -19.31 -29.33
C LYS A 75 0.89 -20.25 -30.34
N GLU A 76 1.20 -21.54 -30.28
CA GLU A 76 0.60 -22.56 -31.16
C GLU A 76 -0.92 -22.67 -30.95
N LEU A 77 -1.39 -22.52 -29.71
CA LEU A 77 -2.83 -22.47 -29.41
C LEU A 77 -3.52 -21.28 -30.07
N ILE A 78 -2.94 -20.09 -29.95
CA ILE A 78 -3.47 -18.88 -30.59
C ILE A 78 -3.50 -19.05 -32.11
N GLU A 79 -2.44 -19.59 -32.70
CA GLU A 79 -2.37 -19.88 -34.13
C GLU A 79 -3.43 -20.91 -34.57
N TYR A 80 -3.68 -21.95 -33.75
CA TYR A 80 -4.74 -22.93 -34.00
C TYR A 80 -6.13 -22.30 -34.00
N PHE A 81 -6.45 -21.43 -33.03
CA PHE A 81 -7.76 -20.79 -32.94
C PHE A 81 -7.95 -19.69 -34.01
N ASN A 82 -6.93 -18.89 -34.31
CA ASN A 82 -7.01 -17.84 -35.32
C ASN A 82 -7.28 -18.35 -36.74
N ARG A 83 -7.04 -19.65 -37.01
CA ARG A 83 -7.36 -20.29 -38.30
C ARG A 83 -8.84 -20.68 -38.45
N GLN A 84 -9.64 -20.59 -37.39
CA GLN A 84 -11.02 -21.05 -37.39
C GLN A 84 -11.99 -19.88 -37.59
N ALA A 85 -12.87 -19.98 -38.59
CA ALA A 85 -13.79 -18.89 -38.95
C ALA A 85 -14.77 -18.48 -37.83
N MET A 86 -15.08 -19.40 -36.92
CA MET A 86 -15.99 -19.20 -35.79
C MET A 86 -15.38 -18.40 -34.62
N ILE A 87 -14.06 -18.18 -34.64
CA ILE A 87 -13.34 -17.45 -33.59
C ILE A 87 -13.39 -15.95 -33.91
N GLU A 88 -13.74 -15.16 -32.92
CA GLU A 88 -13.68 -13.70 -32.98
C GLU A 88 -12.26 -13.23 -32.68
N PHE A 89 -11.70 -13.69 -31.56
CA PHE A 89 -10.27 -13.55 -31.24
C PHE A 89 -9.81 -14.64 -30.26
N ALA A 90 -8.49 -14.88 -30.26
CA ALA A 90 -7.82 -15.72 -29.27
C ALA A 90 -6.56 -15.00 -28.76
N GLU A 91 -6.41 -14.96 -27.44
CA GLU A 91 -5.31 -14.26 -26.77
C GLU A 91 -4.75 -15.09 -25.60
N PRO A 92 -3.52 -14.81 -25.14
CA PRO A 92 -3.00 -15.41 -23.91
C PRO A 92 -3.92 -15.14 -22.73
N ASN A 93 -4.05 -16.10 -21.80
CA ASN A 93 -4.71 -15.83 -20.53
C ASN A 93 -3.79 -14.99 -19.61
N TYR A 94 -3.85 -13.67 -19.76
CA TYR A 94 -3.03 -12.73 -19.01
C TYR A 94 -3.35 -12.73 -17.53
N LEU A 95 -2.29 -12.69 -16.72
CA LEU A 95 -2.37 -12.41 -15.29
C LEU A 95 -2.40 -10.89 -15.11
N ASN A 96 -3.61 -10.36 -14.90
CA ASN A 96 -3.77 -8.98 -14.48
C ASN A 96 -3.44 -8.87 -13.00
N LEU A 97 -2.30 -8.26 -12.70
CA LEU A 97 -1.95 -7.88 -11.34
C LEU A 97 -2.70 -6.60 -11.00
N GLN A 98 -3.34 -6.60 -9.84
CA GLN A 98 -3.87 -5.36 -9.28
C GLN A 98 -2.66 -4.44 -9.05
N ASN A 99 -2.65 -3.26 -9.69
CA ASN A 99 -1.78 -2.18 -9.24
C ASN A 99 -2.12 -1.97 -7.77
N GLN A 100 -1.19 -2.27 -6.86
CA GLN A 100 -1.41 -1.96 -5.45
C GLN A 100 -1.54 -0.45 -5.37
N ILE A 101 -2.74 0.05 -5.07
CA ILE A 101 -2.86 1.28 -4.30
C ILE A 101 -2.18 0.92 -2.98
N GLY A 102 -1.02 1.50 -2.72
CA GLY A 102 -0.15 1.11 -1.60
C GLY A 102 -0.72 1.58 -0.26
N LEU A 103 -1.88 1.08 0.11
CA LEU A 103 -2.49 1.35 1.40
C LEU A 103 -1.55 0.85 2.52
N PRO A 104 -1.39 1.62 3.61
CA PRO A 104 -0.75 1.19 4.83
C PRO A 104 -1.21 -0.21 5.30
N ASN A 105 -0.26 -0.99 5.83
CA ASN A 105 -0.43 -2.38 6.26
C ASN A 105 -0.74 -2.51 7.77
N ASP A 106 -0.95 -1.37 8.41
CA ASP A 106 -1.21 -1.12 9.83
C ASP A 106 -2.57 -1.71 10.23
N LEU A 107 -2.64 -2.29 11.43
CA LEU A 107 -3.78 -3.15 11.83
C LEU A 107 -5.11 -2.40 11.82
N LEU A 108 -5.09 -1.12 12.16
CA LEU A 108 -6.27 -0.27 12.30
C LEU A 108 -6.44 0.67 11.10
N TYR A 109 -5.65 0.57 10.03
CA TYR A 109 -5.77 1.49 8.90
C TYR A 109 -7.02 1.25 8.04
N ARG A 110 -7.55 0.02 8.01
CA ARG A 110 -8.73 -0.31 7.19
C ARG A 110 -9.88 0.66 7.47
N GLU A 111 -10.62 1.02 6.42
CA GLU A 111 -11.64 2.09 6.39
C GLU A 111 -12.65 2.09 7.55
N GLN A 112 -12.87 0.94 8.21
CA GLN A 112 -13.72 0.84 9.40
C GLN A 112 -13.18 1.58 10.64
N TYR A 113 -11.87 1.86 10.73
CA TYR A 113 -11.22 2.46 11.90
C TYR A 113 -10.53 3.80 11.58
N GLN A 114 -9.84 3.93 10.45
CA GLN A 114 -9.18 5.18 10.02
C GLN A 114 -9.78 5.76 8.73
N TRP A 115 -11.08 6.02 8.75
CA TRP A 115 -11.81 6.62 7.61
C TRP A 115 -11.26 7.98 7.17
N ASN A 116 -10.63 8.73 8.09
CA ASN A 116 -10.24 10.13 7.90
C ASN A 116 -9.16 10.31 6.83
N LEU A 117 -8.18 9.40 6.74
CA LEU A 117 -7.06 9.54 5.79
C LEU A 117 -7.52 9.37 4.34
N SER A 118 -8.44 8.44 4.10
CA SER A 118 -9.07 8.28 2.80
C SER A 118 -9.97 9.47 2.46
N ALA A 119 -10.75 9.97 3.44
CA ALA A 119 -11.65 11.11 3.27
C ALA A 119 -10.93 12.41 2.83
N ILE A 120 -9.69 12.61 3.28
CA ILE A 120 -8.85 13.76 2.87
C ILE A 120 -7.93 13.46 1.68
N GLN A 121 -8.10 12.29 1.04
CA GLN A 121 -7.26 11.81 -0.07
C GLN A 121 -5.76 11.75 0.26
N ALA A 122 -5.40 11.42 1.50
CA ALA A 122 -4.01 11.28 1.93
C ALA A 122 -3.25 10.24 1.07
N GLU A 123 -3.95 9.16 0.66
CA GLU A 123 -3.42 8.11 -0.22
C GLU A 123 -2.88 8.67 -1.54
N ALA A 124 -3.62 9.58 -2.18
CA ALA A 124 -3.16 10.26 -3.40
C ALA A 124 -2.00 11.22 -3.12
N GLY A 125 -1.98 11.85 -1.94
CA GLY A 125 -0.86 12.68 -1.50
C GLY A 125 0.43 11.87 -1.33
N TRP A 126 0.34 10.66 -0.79
CA TRP A 126 1.49 9.75 -0.57
C TRP A 126 2.15 9.23 -1.85
N ASP A 127 1.46 9.32 -2.99
CA ASP A 127 2.05 9.07 -4.31
C ASP A 127 2.96 10.23 -4.76
N ILE A 128 2.77 11.44 -4.22
CA ILE A 128 3.61 12.61 -4.48
C ILE A 128 4.75 12.68 -3.45
N THR A 129 4.43 12.65 -2.16
CA THR A 129 5.39 12.64 -1.06
C THR A 129 4.79 12.01 0.19
N LYS A 130 5.62 11.32 0.95
CA LYS A 130 5.24 10.70 2.23
C LYS A 130 5.83 11.45 3.43
N GLY A 131 6.35 12.65 3.21
CA GLY A 131 7.07 13.44 4.21
C GLY A 131 8.59 13.33 4.10
N ASP A 132 9.28 13.95 5.03
CA ASP A 132 10.74 14.00 5.11
C ASP A 132 11.17 13.90 6.57
N GLU A 133 12.11 13.02 6.88
CA GLU A 133 12.63 12.83 8.23
C GLU A 133 13.40 14.04 8.77
N HIS A 134 13.88 14.93 7.89
CA HIS A 134 14.56 16.16 8.28
C HIS A 134 13.59 17.30 8.63
N ILE A 135 12.30 17.15 8.30
CA ILE A 135 11.26 18.12 8.68
C ILE A 135 10.66 17.70 10.01
N ILE A 136 11.00 18.46 11.05
CA ILE A 136 10.50 18.27 12.41
C ILE A 136 9.19 19.04 12.60
N ILE A 137 8.20 18.39 13.19
CA ILE A 137 6.90 18.96 13.54
C ILE A 137 6.83 19.07 15.05
N ALA A 138 6.76 20.29 15.59
CA ALA A 138 6.57 20.50 17.02
C ALA A 138 5.09 20.32 17.40
N VAL A 139 4.82 19.49 18.41
CA VAL A 139 3.47 19.28 18.98
C VAL A 139 3.45 19.93 20.36
N ILE A 140 2.83 21.11 20.45
CA ILE A 140 2.70 21.89 21.69
C ILE A 140 1.38 21.51 22.35
N ASP A 141 1.43 20.54 23.26
CA ASP A 141 0.24 19.89 23.81
C ASP A 141 0.47 19.37 25.25
N THR A 142 -0.22 18.31 25.67
CA THR A 142 -0.05 17.63 26.97
C THR A 142 1.21 16.78 27.07
N GLY A 143 2.07 16.78 26.05
CA GLY A 143 3.21 15.87 25.93
C GLY A 143 2.94 14.77 24.90
N VAL A 144 3.84 13.81 24.79
CA VAL A 144 3.65 12.59 23.98
C VAL A 144 4.21 11.42 24.77
N ASP A 145 3.50 10.29 24.80
CA ASP A 145 4.02 9.01 25.32
C ASP A 145 5.30 8.64 24.56
N LEU A 146 6.44 8.83 25.23
CA LEU A 146 7.77 8.70 24.62
C LEU A 146 8.12 7.25 24.27
N ASP A 147 7.46 6.28 24.90
CA ASP A 147 7.70 4.86 24.73
C ASP A 147 6.62 4.15 23.90
N HIS A 148 5.59 4.89 23.44
CA HIS A 148 4.50 4.33 22.64
C HIS A 148 5.05 3.58 21.41
N PRO A 149 4.67 2.31 21.21
CA PRO A 149 5.30 1.43 20.20
C PRO A 149 5.20 2.00 18.79
N ASP A 150 4.11 2.69 18.49
CA ASP A 150 3.80 3.29 17.19
C ASP A 150 4.37 4.71 16.98
N LEU A 151 4.97 5.33 18.01
CA LEU A 151 5.48 6.71 17.96
C LEU A 151 6.95 6.85 18.37
N ARG A 152 7.49 5.97 19.21
CA ARG A 152 8.86 6.09 19.74
C ARG A 152 9.97 6.22 18.68
N ARG A 153 9.76 5.72 17.46
CA ARG A 153 10.70 5.88 16.33
C ARG A 153 10.55 7.22 15.58
N ARG A 154 9.53 7.99 15.93
CA ARG A 154 9.12 9.24 15.30
C ARG A 154 9.40 10.44 16.19
N ILE A 155 9.67 10.22 17.48
CA ILE A 155 9.91 11.27 18.45
C ILE A 155 11.38 11.74 18.39
N THR A 156 11.58 13.05 18.41
CA THR A 156 12.89 13.68 18.66
C THR A 156 12.97 14.17 20.11
N ASN A 157 14.12 14.74 20.49
CA ASN A 157 14.23 15.52 21.72
C ASN A 157 13.13 16.59 21.75
N GLY A 158 12.50 16.74 22.91
CA GLY A 158 11.43 17.70 23.18
C GLY A 158 11.60 18.39 24.53
N TYR A 159 10.59 19.13 24.97
CA TYR A 159 10.70 19.97 26.16
C TYR A 159 9.40 20.05 26.97
N ASN A 160 9.53 19.95 28.29
CA ASN A 160 8.44 20.15 29.24
C ASN A 160 8.52 21.57 29.80
N VAL A 161 7.61 22.42 29.33
CA VAL A 161 7.56 23.84 29.68
C VAL A 161 7.16 24.04 31.15
N LEU A 162 6.33 23.15 31.68
CA LEU A 162 5.78 23.21 33.02
C LEU A 162 6.84 22.90 34.08
N LEU A 163 7.71 21.93 33.80
CA LEU A 163 8.76 21.48 34.72
C LEU A 163 10.17 21.96 34.34
N ASN A 164 10.32 22.67 33.23
CA ASN A 164 11.60 23.18 32.71
C ASN A 164 12.67 22.09 32.51
N ASN A 165 12.31 20.98 31.85
CA ASN A 165 13.22 19.88 31.60
C ASN A 165 12.94 19.20 30.24
N ASN A 166 13.75 18.22 29.87
CA ASN A 166 13.65 17.52 28.58
C ASN A 166 12.77 16.24 28.66
N PHE A 167 11.81 16.19 29.60
CA PHE A 167 10.91 15.05 29.80
C PHE A 167 9.45 15.44 29.52
N PRO A 168 9.05 15.61 28.23
CA PRO A 168 7.70 16.01 27.81
C PRO A 168 6.75 14.81 27.70
N ASP A 169 6.78 13.91 28.68
CA ASP A 169 5.93 12.72 28.67
C ASP A 169 4.46 13.08 28.90
N ASP A 170 3.57 12.31 28.28
CA ASP A 170 2.13 12.58 28.32
C ASP A 170 1.47 11.92 29.54
N ASP A 171 0.79 12.71 30.35
CA ASP A 171 0.02 12.28 31.52
C ASP A 171 -1.49 12.53 31.34
N ASN A 172 -1.92 12.90 30.12
CA ASN A 172 -3.32 13.12 29.76
C ASN A 172 -3.76 12.20 28.60
N GLY A 173 -2.97 12.14 27.52
CA GLY A 173 -3.24 11.35 26.32
C GLY A 173 -3.61 12.18 25.07
N HIS A 174 -4.01 13.45 25.23
CA HIS A 174 -4.40 14.29 24.10
C HIS A 174 -3.25 14.54 23.12
N GLY A 175 -2.08 14.92 23.62
CA GLY A 175 -0.90 15.18 22.79
C GLY A 175 -0.38 13.91 22.10
N THR A 176 -0.43 12.75 22.76
CA THR A 176 -0.13 11.45 22.13
C THR A 176 -1.08 11.15 20.97
N HIS A 177 -2.37 11.41 21.14
CA HIS A 177 -3.37 11.22 20.09
C HIS A 177 -3.12 12.16 18.89
N VAL A 178 -2.82 13.44 19.15
CA VAL A 178 -2.45 14.41 18.10
C VAL A 178 -1.19 13.96 17.35
N ALA A 179 -0.15 13.53 18.08
CA ALA A 179 1.09 13.04 17.47
C ALA A 179 0.86 11.78 16.62
N GLY A 180 0.01 10.86 17.06
CA GLY A 180 -0.39 9.66 16.30
C GLY A 180 -1.04 9.99 14.96
N ILE A 181 -2.00 10.92 14.95
CA ILE A 181 -2.64 11.39 13.71
C ILE A 181 -1.59 11.92 12.73
N ILE A 182 -0.62 12.69 13.23
CA ILE A 182 0.39 13.30 12.38
C ILE A 182 1.37 12.25 11.85
N ALA A 183 1.96 11.42 12.73
CA ALA A 183 3.19 10.70 12.40
C ALA A 183 3.31 9.30 13.00
N SER A 184 2.22 8.60 13.34
CA SER A 184 2.31 7.16 13.68
C SER A 184 3.10 6.39 12.61
N GLU A 185 3.90 5.42 13.06
CA GLU A 185 4.84 4.69 12.21
C GLU A 185 4.10 3.85 11.17
N THR A 186 3.97 4.41 9.98
CA THR A 186 3.19 3.78 8.92
C THR A 186 3.90 2.55 8.33
N ASN A 187 3.13 1.50 8.03
CA ASN A 187 3.56 0.22 7.47
C ASN A 187 4.35 -0.69 8.43
N ASN A 188 4.10 -0.61 9.73
CA ASN A 188 4.77 -1.44 10.75
C ASN A 188 3.97 -2.67 11.21
N HIS A 189 2.80 -2.95 10.63
CA HIS A 189 1.87 -4.01 11.04
C HIS A 189 1.32 -3.88 12.47
N GLU A 190 1.33 -2.68 13.03
CA GLU A 190 0.78 -2.34 14.34
C GLU A 190 -0.16 -1.14 14.17
N GLY A 191 -0.88 -0.75 15.24
CA GLY A 191 -1.48 0.57 15.37
C GLY A 191 -2.20 1.15 14.14
N VAL A 192 -1.90 2.41 13.87
CA VAL A 192 -2.55 3.28 12.89
C VAL A 192 -1.51 3.90 11.95
N ALA A 193 -1.93 4.33 10.76
CA ALA A 193 -1.07 5.14 9.90
C ALA A 193 -1.13 6.63 10.29
N GLY A 194 0.02 7.30 10.26
CA GLY A 194 0.10 8.77 10.34
C GLY A 194 -0.15 9.43 8.98
N ILE A 195 -0.52 10.72 9.00
CA ILE A 195 -0.61 11.53 7.78
C ILE A 195 0.74 11.60 7.05
N THR A 196 1.84 11.68 7.79
CA THR A 196 3.20 11.57 7.25
C THR A 196 3.86 10.29 7.70
N TRP A 197 4.63 9.69 6.80
CA TRP A 197 5.32 8.42 7.05
C TRP A 197 6.73 8.63 7.56
N TYR A 198 7.31 9.82 7.41
CA TYR A 198 8.74 10.02 7.65
C TYR A 198 9.08 11.13 8.65
N ASN A 199 8.26 12.17 8.75
CA ASN A 199 8.52 13.30 9.64
C ASN A 199 8.70 12.86 11.09
N LYS A 200 9.45 13.67 11.83
CA LYS A 200 9.64 13.50 13.26
C LYS A 200 8.75 14.47 14.05
N ILE A 201 8.36 14.04 15.24
CA ILE A 201 7.59 14.82 16.22
C ILE A 201 8.54 15.32 17.30
N MET A 202 8.56 16.63 17.52
CA MET A 202 9.18 17.25 18.69
C MET A 202 8.08 17.52 19.74
N PRO A 203 8.00 16.73 20.82
CA PRO A 203 6.98 16.93 21.84
C PRO A 203 7.30 18.13 22.73
N ILE A 204 6.38 19.09 22.82
CA ILE A 204 6.48 20.25 23.71
C ILE A 204 5.30 20.20 24.68
N LYS A 205 5.55 19.76 25.92
CA LYS A 205 4.51 19.71 26.95
C LYS A 205 4.27 21.10 27.52
N ALA A 206 3.15 21.70 27.15
CA ALA A 206 2.69 23.01 27.64
C ALA A 206 1.36 22.93 28.39
N MET A 207 0.75 21.74 28.47
CA MET A 207 -0.46 21.45 29.24
C MET A 207 -0.23 20.25 30.17
N GLY A 208 -0.90 20.26 31.33
CA GLY A 208 -0.76 19.20 32.34
C GLY A 208 -1.79 18.07 32.18
N ALA A 209 -1.81 17.14 33.15
CA ALA A 209 -2.68 15.96 33.18
C ALA A 209 -4.18 16.27 33.03
N GLU A 210 -4.62 17.45 33.45
CA GLU A 210 -6.02 17.92 33.35
C GLU A 210 -6.36 18.52 31.97
N GLY A 211 -5.43 18.49 31.00
CA GLY A 211 -5.65 18.96 29.63
C GLY A 211 -5.74 20.48 29.48
N HIS A 212 -5.26 21.24 30.47
CA HIS A 212 -5.20 22.70 30.38
C HIS A 212 -3.80 23.23 30.72
N GLY A 213 -3.52 24.42 30.21
CA GLY A 213 -2.28 25.18 30.43
C GLY A 213 -2.56 26.68 30.30
N THR A 214 -1.63 27.51 30.75
CA THR A 214 -1.82 28.96 30.63
C THR A 214 -1.41 29.45 29.24
N THR A 215 -1.96 30.58 28.79
CA THR A 215 -1.48 31.24 27.56
C THR A 215 0.03 31.51 27.61
N PHE A 216 0.58 31.76 28.80
CA PHE A 216 2.01 31.96 28.98
C PHE A 216 2.81 30.67 28.72
N ASP A 217 2.36 29.53 29.22
CA ASP A 217 3.03 28.23 28.98
C ASP A 217 3.00 27.85 27.50
N ILE A 218 1.88 28.09 26.82
CA ILE A 218 1.76 27.87 25.38
C ILE A 218 2.70 28.80 24.62
N ALA A 219 2.70 30.10 24.93
CA ALA A 219 3.60 31.07 24.30
C ALA A 219 5.07 30.71 24.52
N LYS A 220 5.41 30.27 25.73
CA LYS A 220 6.75 29.78 26.06
C LYS A 220 7.08 28.52 25.25
N GLY A 221 6.12 27.62 25.08
CA GLY A 221 6.22 26.47 24.17
C GLY A 221 6.59 26.86 22.75
N ILE A 222 5.98 27.93 22.20
CA ILE A 222 6.21 28.44 20.84
C ILE A 222 7.58 29.14 20.69
N PHE A 223 7.91 30.03 21.62
CA PHE A 223 9.09 30.92 21.51
C PHE A 223 10.34 30.39 22.23
N GLY A 224 10.26 29.23 22.86
CA GLY A 224 11.39 28.65 23.58
C GLY A 224 12.57 28.33 22.67
N GLN A 225 13.78 28.50 23.19
CA GLN A 225 15.03 28.25 22.45
C GLN A 225 15.13 26.80 21.93
N TRP A 226 14.45 25.84 22.56
CA TRP A 226 14.38 24.44 22.13
C TRP A 226 13.72 24.23 20.76
N ILE A 227 12.92 25.19 20.27
CA ILE A 227 12.35 25.16 18.91
C ILE A 227 13.29 25.82 17.89
N MET A 228 14.04 26.85 18.30
CA MET A 228 14.79 27.70 17.36
C MET A 228 16.22 27.22 17.09
N GLU A 229 16.80 26.40 17.96
CA GLU A 229 18.05 25.72 17.70
C GLU A 229 17.86 24.21 17.94
N PRO A 230 17.69 23.38 16.88
CA PRO A 230 17.77 21.95 17.06
C PRO A 230 19.17 21.66 17.60
N MET A 231 19.25 21.36 18.91
CA MET A 231 20.50 21.13 19.62
C MET A 231 21.44 20.30 18.75
N SER A 232 22.52 20.93 18.32
CA SER A 232 23.63 20.25 17.68
C SER A 232 24.06 19.10 18.58
N LEU A 233 24.05 17.88 18.01
CA LEU A 233 24.59 16.66 18.60
C LEU A 233 25.92 16.97 19.30
N ILE A 234 25.95 16.77 20.62
CA ILE A 234 27.17 16.57 21.41
C ILE A 234 27.27 15.08 21.68
#